data_AF-A0A7Y6D057-F1
#
_entry.id   AF-A0A7Y6D057-F1
#
_cell.length_a   1.000
_cell.length_b   1.000
_cell.length_c   1.000
_cell.angle_alpha   90.00
_cell.angle_beta   90.00
_cell.angle_gamma   90.00
#
_symmetry.space_group_name_H-M   'P 1'
#
loop_
_entity.id
_entity.type
_entity.pdbx_description
1 polymer ?
#
loop_
_entity_poly.entity_id
_entity_poly.type
_entity_poly.pdbx_seq_one_letter_code
_entity_poly.pdbx_strand_id
1 'polypeptide(L)' 'MGSFSIWHWLIVLVIVMLVFGTKKLGNMGSDLGKAVKGFKDGVKGAEEEKKDAAIDVQAKEKDKSGS' A
#
# COMPACT_ATOMS: atom_id res chain seq x y z
N MET A 1 26.10 -0.18 18.16
CA MET A 1 26.04 0.84 17.09
C MET A 1 24.56 1.19 16.87
N GLY A 2 23.99 1.96 17.81
CA GLY A 2 22.59 2.38 17.79
C GLY A 2 22.45 3.56 16.84
N SER A 3 22.44 3.23 15.55
CA SER A 3 22.36 4.18 14.44
C SER A 3 21.08 5.01 14.58
N PHE A 4 21.24 6.22 15.09
CA PHE A 4 20.27 7.33 15.06
C PHE A 4 18.88 6.98 15.60
N SER A 5 18.71 7.21 16.90
CA SER A 5 17.44 7.15 17.64
C SER A 5 16.27 7.70 16.81
N ILE A 6 15.11 7.03 16.87
CA ILE A 6 13.85 7.45 16.20
C ILE A 6 13.54 8.95 16.42
N TRP A 7 13.96 9.49 17.56
CA TRP A 7 13.89 10.92 17.87
C TRP A 7 14.67 11.82 16.89
N HIS A 8 15.85 11.42 16.44
CA HIS A 8 16.63 12.17 15.44
C HIS A 8 15.87 12.28 14.12
N TRP A 9 15.28 11.16 13.66
CA TRP A 9 14.49 11.14 12.43
C TRP A 9 13.24 12.03 12.52
N LEU A 10 12.58 12.10 13.67
CA LEU A 10 11.48 13.04 13.89
C LEU A 10 11.92 14.50 13.76
N ILE A 11 13.04 14.89 14.39
CA ILE A 11 13.59 16.25 14.27
C ILE A 11 13.95 16.58 12.82
N VAL A 12 14.60 15.66 12.10
CA VAL A 12 14.98 15.87 10.69
C VAL A 12 13.73 16.06 9.82
N LEU A 13 12.69 15.26 10.03
CA LEU A 13 11.43 15.37 9.27
C LEU A 13 10.77 16.73 9.47
N VAL A 14 10.78 17.26 10.70
CA VAL A 14 10.28 18.61 11.01
C VAL A 14 11.09 19.68 10.27
N ILE A 15 12.42 19.59 10.28
CA ILE A 15 13.27 20.56 9.57
C ILE A 15 13.00 20.51 8.05
N VAL A 16 12.89 19.32 7.48
CA VAL A 16 12.54 19.14 6.06
C VAL A 16 11.19 19.79 5.74
N MET A 17 10.17 19.60 6.58
CA MET A 17 8.87 20.25 6.40
C MET A 17 8.95 21.78 6.52
N LEU A 18 9.82 22.32 7.38
CA LEU A 18 10.02 23.78 7.51
C LEU A 18 10.75 24.38 6.30
N VAL A 19 11.78 23.70 5.78
CA VAL A 19 12.56 24.17 4.63
C VAL A 19 11.75 24.10 3.33
N PHE A 20 11.08 22.99 3.08
CA PHE A 20 10.26 22.82 1.87
C PHE A 20 8.89 23.49 2.00
N GLY A 21 8.41 23.69 3.24
CA GLY A 21 7.06 24.15 3.53
C GLY A 21 5.99 23.09 3.27
N THR A 22 4.91 23.12 4.04
CA THR A 22 3.78 22.18 3.92
C THR A 22 3.07 22.28 2.57
N LYS A 23 3.13 23.44 1.91
CA LYS A 23 2.46 23.71 0.62
C LYS A 23 3.12 22.96 -0.54
N LYS A 24 4.45 22.94 -0.63
CA LYS A 24 5.19 22.18 -1.66
C LYS A 24 5.11 20.68 -1.42
N LEU A 25 5.31 20.27 -0.17
CA LEU A 25 5.26 18.85 0.24
C LEU A 25 3.84 18.28 0.09
N GLY A 26 2.80 19.06 0.37
CA GLY A 26 1.41 18.65 0.19
C GLY A 26 1.02 18.48 -1.27
N ASN A 27 1.43 19.41 -2.16
CA ASN A 27 1.10 19.32 -3.59
C ASN A 27 1.79 18.09 -4.23
N MET A 28 3.12 17.93 -4.02
CA MET A 28 3.85 16.76 -4.51
C MET A 28 3.44 15.46 -3.80
N GLY A 29 3.17 15.52 -2.50
CA GLY A 29 2.73 14.37 -1.71
C GLY A 29 1.33 13.88 -2.07
N SER A 30 0.44 14.77 -2.52
CA SER A 30 -0.88 14.39 -3.01
C SER A 30 -0.79 13.62 -4.32
N ASP A 31 0.06 14.04 -5.26
CA ASP A 31 0.27 13.36 -6.53
C ASP A 31 0.97 12.00 -6.35
N LEU A 32 2.03 11.95 -5.53
CA LEU A 32 2.67 10.69 -5.12
C LEU A 32 1.71 9.78 -4.35
N GLY A 33 0.92 10.35 -3.44
CA GLY A 33 -0.05 9.62 -2.63
C GLY A 33 -1.14 8.97 -3.47
N LYS A 34 -1.64 9.66 -4.51
CA LYS A 34 -2.60 9.10 -5.46
C LYS A 34 -2.00 7.95 -6.26
N ALA A 35 -0.76 8.08 -6.74
CA ALA A 35 -0.07 7.01 -7.46
C ALA A 35 0.15 5.77 -6.59
N VAL A 36 0.62 5.96 -5.35
CA VAL A 36 0.82 4.86 -4.38
C VAL A 36 -0.51 4.23 -3.97
N LYS A 37 -1.57 5.03 -3.80
CA LYS A 37 -2.91 4.53 -3.50
C LYS A 37 -3.44 3.65 -4.64
N GLY A 38 -3.37 4.10 -5.89
CA GLY A 38 -3.78 3.32 -7.05
C GLY A 38 -2.99 2.02 -7.20
N PHE A 39 -1.68 2.06 -6.93
CA PHE A 39 -0.85 0.86 -6.91
C PHE A 39 -1.28 -0.14 -5.83
N LYS A 40 -1.51 0.34 -4.60
CA LYS A 40 -1.98 -0.50 -3.49
C LYS A 40 -3.37 -1.09 -3.75
N ASP A 41 -4.28 -0.29 -4.29
CA ASP A 41 -5.64 -0.73 -4.63
C ASP A 41 -5.61 -1.76 -5.77
N GLY A 42 -4.76 -1.58 -6.79
CA GLY A 42 -4.58 -2.56 -7.87
C GLY A 42 -3.95 -3.87 -7.39
N VAL A 43 -2.95 -3.81 -6.49
CA VAL A 43 -2.34 -5.02 -5.91
C VAL A 43 -3.35 -5.77 -5.03
N LYS A 44 -4.15 -5.04 -4.22
CA LYS A 44 -5.22 -5.66 -3.43
C LYS A 44 -6.32 -6.27 -4.29
N GLY A 45 -6.77 -5.57 -5.34
CA GLY A 45 -7.76 -6.08 -6.27
C GLY A 45 -7.29 -7.36 -6.98
N ALA A 46 -6.02 -7.41 -7.38
CA ALA A 46 -5.42 -8.62 -7.95
C ALA A 46 -5.25 -9.76 -6.92
N GLU A 47 -5.10 -9.45 -5.64
CA GLU A 47 -5.06 -10.46 -4.56
C GLU A 47 -6.45 -11.01 -4.23
N GLU A 48 -7.48 -10.17 -4.29
CA GLU A 48 -8.88 -10.56 -4.12
C GLU A 48 -9.39 -11.37 -5.33
N GLU A 49 -9.16 -10.94 -6.57
CA GLU A 49 -9.50 -11.73 -7.78
C GLU A 49 -8.84 -13.12 -7.79
N LYS A 50 -7.61 -13.24 -7.27
CA LYS A 50 -6.94 -14.55 -7.14
C LYS A 50 -7.57 -15.43 -6.06
N LYS A 51 -8.16 -14.85 -5.02
CA LYS A 51 -8.88 -15.60 -3.98
C LYS A 51 -10.24 -16.05 -4.48
N ASP A 52 -10.98 -15.20 -5.20
CA ASP A 52 -12.25 -15.57 -5.81
C ASP A 52 -12.08 -16.67 -6.89
N ALA A 53 -11.05 -16.57 -7.73
CA ALA A 53 -10.75 -17.62 -8.71
C ALA A 53 -10.36 -18.97 -8.08
N ALA A 54 -9.74 -18.97 -6.89
CA ALA A 54 -9.41 -20.20 -6.17
C ALA A 54 -10.62 -20.84 -5.48
N ILE A 55 -11.62 -20.05 -5.09
CA ILE A 55 -12.87 -20.53 -4.48
C ILE A 55 -13.78 -21.17 -5.55
N ASP A 56 -13.83 -20.61 -6.77
CA ASP A 56 -14.64 -21.13 -7.87
C ASP A 56 -14.15 -22.47 -8.44
N VAL A 57 -12.83 -22.70 -8.46
CA VAL A 57 -12.25 -23.98 -8.90
C VAL A 57 -12.56 -25.11 -7.89
N GLN A 58 -12.59 -24.80 -6.59
CA GLN A 58 -12.82 -25.79 -5.54
C GLN A 58 -14.30 -26.15 -5.36
N ALA A 59 -15.23 -25.26 -5.73
CA ALA A 59 -16.67 -25.55 -5.71
C ALA A 59 -17.12 -26.48 -6.85
N LYS A 60 -16.43 -26.46 -8.00
CA LYS A 60 -16.79 -27.26 -9.19
C LYS A 60 -16.29 -28.71 -9.14
N GLU A 61 -15.33 -29.03 -8.26
CA GLU A 61 -14.79 -30.39 -8.10
C GLU A 61 -15.63 -31.30 -7.20
N LYS A 62 -16.43 -30.74 -6.27
CA LYS A 62 -17.31 -31.53 -5.39
C LYS A 62 -18.61 -32.01 -6.04
N ASP A 63 -19.04 -31.43 -7.16
CA ASP A 63 -20.30 -31.80 -7.83
C ASP A 63 -20.14 -32.97 -8.81
N LYS A 64 -18.92 -33.20 -9.33
CA LYS A 64 -18.63 -34.29 -10.29
C LYS A 64 -18.12 -35.60 -9.69
N SER A 65 -17.74 -35.62 -8.40
CA SER A 65 -17.25 -36.84 -7.73
C SER A 65 -18.34 -37.59 -6.95
N GLY A 66 -19.58 -37.09 -6.95
CA GLY A 66 -20.70 -37.61 -6.16
C GLY A 66 -21.86 -38.21 -6.96
N SER A 67 -21.72 -38.42 -8.28
CA SER A 67 -22.66 -39.19 -9.10
C SER A 67 -22.00 -40.41 -9.71
#